data_AF-A0AA37TE95-F1
#
_entry.id   AF-A0AA37TE95-F1
#
_cell.length_a   1.000
_cell.length_b   1.000
_cell.length_c   1.000
_cell.angle_alpha   90.00
_cell.angle_beta   90.00
_cell.angle_gamma   90.00
#
_symmetry.space_group_name_H-M   'P 1'
#
loop_
_entity.id
_entity.type
_entity.pdbx_description
1 polymer ?
#
loop_
_entity_poly.entity_id
_entity_poly.type
_entity_poly.pdbx_seq_one_letter_code
_entity_poly.pdbx_strand_id
1 'polypeptide(L)'
;MRMPIPNAQSEDAEAEAAPVVETPRMRQARLAASAAARTAGWRARRAEEEAALRKQAARDAAIVDAVVMAGYVAETVAKKVGSDEVPTFGIRDVMRIARDRLETLGMSRTEALRQLHMRLAPSVECPF
;
A
#
# COMPACT_ATOMS: atom_id res chain seq x y z
N MET A 1 -11.34 -31.25 -76.48
CA MET A 1 -10.35 -30.15 -76.49
C MET A 1 -10.29 -29.57 -75.09
N ARG A 2 -9.17 -29.74 -74.38
CA ARG A 2 -8.93 -29.17 -73.04
C ARG A 2 -8.31 -27.78 -73.21
N MET A 3 -8.96 -26.74 -72.67
CA MET A 3 -8.38 -25.40 -72.54
C MET A 3 -7.45 -25.37 -71.30
N PRO A 4 -6.30 -24.67 -71.34
CA PRO A 4 -5.44 -24.52 -70.17
C PRO A 4 -5.97 -23.44 -69.21
N ILE A 5 -5.90 -23.71 -67.91
CA ILE A 5 -6.21 -22.77 -66.82
C ILE A 5 -5.01 -21.83 -66.66
N PRO A 6 -5.17 -20.50 -66.69
CA PRO A 6 -4.08 -19.58 -66.37
C PRO A 6 -3.78 -19.65 -64.86
N ASN A 7 -2.53 -19.96 -64.52
CA ASN A 7 -1.99 -19.84 -63.17
C ASN A 7 -2.13 -18.39 -62.69
N ALA A 8 -2.97 -18.17 -61.67
CA ALA A 8 -2.94 -16.95 -60.88
C ALA A 8 -1.65 -16.97 -60.06
N GLN A 9 -0.70 -16.15 -60.49
CA GLN A 9 0.52 -15.86 -59.76
C GLN A 9 0.14 -15.29 -58.39
N SER A 10 0.74 -15.87 -57.36
CA SER A 10 0.83 -15.31 -56.02
C SER A 10 1.55 -13.97 -56.10
N GLU A 11 0.77 -12.89 -56.12
CA GLU A 11 1.27 -11.55 -55.81
C GLU A 11 1.39 -11.46 -54.29
N ASP A 12 2.61 -11.66 -53.81
CA ASP A 12 3.07 -11.17 -52.52
C ASP A 12 2.85 -9.65 -52.48
N ALA A 13 1.67 -9.25 -52.03
CA ALA A 13 1.39 -7.87 -51.67
C ALA A 13 2.05 -7.60 -50.31
N GLU A 14 3.37 -7.42 -50.32
CA GLU A 14 4.05 -6.58 -49.33
C GLU A 14 3.40 -5.20 -49.42
N ALA A 15 2.37 -4.97 -48.59
CA ALA A 15 1.80 -3.66 -48.39
C ALA A 15 2.86 -2.78 -47.74
N GLU A 16 3.66 -2.14 -48.58
CA GLU A 16 4.58 -1.08 -48.23
C GLU A 16 3.76 0.01 -47.51
N ALA A 17 3.79 -0.01 -46.18
CA ALA A 17 3.08 0.96 -45.37
C ALA A 17 3.70 2.33 -45.63
N ALA A 18 3.05 3.13 -46.48
CA ALA A 18 3.47 4.49 -46.77
C ALA A 18 3.74 5.27 -45.47
N PRO A 19 4.81 6.07 -45.39
CA PRO A 19 5.14 6.81 -44.17
C PRO A 19 3.97 7.74 -43.82
N VAL A 20 3.31 7.48 -42.70
CA VAL A 20 2.20 8.30 -42.20
C VAL A 20 2.74 9.69 -41.90
N VAL A 21 2.51 10.65 -42.79
CA VAL A 21 2.91 12.04 -42.60
C VAL A 21 2.08 12.63 -41.46
N GLU A 22 2.71 12.85 -40.31
CA GLU A 22 2.04 13.33 -39.09
C GLU A 22 1.47 14.73 -39.31
N THR A 23 0.14 14.83 -39.41
CA THR A 23 -0.54 16.13 -39.48
C THR A 23 -0.41 16.89 -38.16
N PRO A 24 -0.48 18.24 -38.16
CA PRO A 24 -0.43 19.04 -36.93
C PRO A 24 -1.47 18.62 -35.88
N ARG A 25 -2.67 18.20 -36.32
CA ARG A 25 -3.72 17.67 -35.42
C ARG A 25 -3.34 16.35 -34.78
N MET A 26 -2.71 15.44 -35.52
CA MET A 26 -2.20 14.17 -34.97
C MET A 26 -1.08 14.39 -33.95
N ARG A 27 -0.17 15.33 -34.24
CA ARG A 27 0.87 15.73 -33.29
C ARG A 27 0.28 16.32 -32.02
N GLN A 28 -0.70 17.20 -32.13
CA GLN A 28 -1.39 17.79 -30.98
C GLN A 28 -2.13 16.73 -30.15
N ALA A 29 -2.82 15.79 -30.80
CA ALA A 29 -3.49 14.68 -30.14
C ALA A 29 -2.49 13.76 -29.41
N ARG A 30 -1.34 13.46 -30.02
CA ARG A 30 -0.26 12.68 -29.40
C ARG A 30 0.37 13.38 -28.18
N LEU A 31 0.59 14.69 -28.27
CA LEU A 31 1.10 15.50 -27.16
C LEU A 31 0.07 15.60 -26.02
N ALA A 32 -1.21 15.73 -26.35
CA ALA A 32 -2.29 15.70 -25.37
C ALA A 32 -2.40 14.32 -24.69
N ALA A 33 -2.32 13.24 -25.47
CA ALA A 33 -2.33 11.87 -24.96
C ALA A 33 -1.11 11.59 -24.06
N SER A 34 0.09 12.04 -24.43
CA SER A 34 1.30 11.88 -23.60
C SER A 34 1.26 12.73 -22.33
N ALA A 35 0.69 13.94 -22.38
CA ALA A 35 0.43 14.74 -21.18
C ALA A 35 -0.61 14.08 -20.27
N ALA A 36 -1.71 13.56 -20.83
CA ALA A 36 -2.73 12.83 -20.09
C ALA A 36 -2.13 11.59 -19.40
N ALA A 37 -1.33 10.78 -20.11
CA ALA A 37 -0.65 9.62 -19.54
C ALA A 37 0.30 9.98 -18.38
N ARG A 38 1.05 11.09 -18.49
CA ARG A 38 1.89 11.58 -17.39
C ARG A 38 1.07 11.98 -16.16
N THR A 39 -0.05 12.67 -16.35
CA THR A 39 -0.93 13.03 -15.22
C THR A 39 -1.59 11.81 -14.60
N ALA A 40 -1.98 10.81 -15.40
CA ALA A 40 -2.53 9.56 -14.92
C ALA A 40 -1.50 8.78 -14.08
N GLY A 41 -0.26 8.65 -14.56
CA GLY A 41 0.83 8.02 -13.81
C GLY A 41 1.20 8.78 -12.53
N TRP A 42 1.10 10.11 -12.52
CA TRP A 42 1.25 10.90 -11.29
C TRP A 42 0.11 10.64 -10.29
N ARG A 43 -1.15 10.64 -10.74
CA ARG A 43 -2.31 10.36 -9.88
C ARG A 43 -2.26 8.94 -9.31
N ALA A 44 -1.84 7.95 -10.11
CA ALA A 44 -1.69 6.57 -9.66
C ALA A 44 -0.67 6.47 -8.52
N ARG A 45 0.53 7.05 -8.70
CA ARG A 45 1.55 7.10 -7.64
C ARG A 45 1.05 7.83 -6.38
N ARG A 46 0.36 8.97 -6.54
CA ARG A 46 -0.24 9.70 -5.43
C ARG A 46 -1.30 8.87 -4.68
N ALA A 47 -2.12 8.12 -5.39
CA ALA A 47 -3.13 7.26 -4.78
C ALA A 47 -2.49 6.10 -4.00
N GLU A 48 -1.40 5.54 -4.50
CA GLU A 48 -0.62 4.52 -3.78
C GLU A 48 0.03 5.08 -2.50
N GLU A 49 0.63 6.28 -2.58
CA GLU A 49 1.19 6.98 -1.42
C GLU A 49 0.12 7.26 -0.36
N GLU A 50 -1.06 7.76 -0.76
CA GLU A 50 -2.17 7.98 0.16
C GLU A 50 -2.70 6.67 0.76
N ALA A 51 -2.77 5.60 -0.02
CA ALA A 51 -3.16 4.29 0.48
C ALA A 51 -2.14 3.75 1.52
N ALA A 52 -0.84 3.98 1.30
CA ALA A 52 0.20 3.64 2.26
C ALA A 52 0.05 4.46 3.56
N LEU A 53 -0.20 5.77 3.45
CA LEU A 53 -0.44 6.64 4.61
C LEU A 53 -1.69 6.20 5.40
N ARG A 54 -2.79 5.84 4.72
CA ARG A 54 -4.00 5.33 5.38
C ARG A 54 -3.74 4.01 6.10
N LYS A 55 -2.99 3.09 5.49
CA LYS A 55 -2.58 1.83 6.14
C LYS A 55 -1.73 2.10 7.37
N GLN A 56 -0.78 3.03 7.28
CA GLN A 56 0.06 3.41 8.41
C GLN A 56 -0.77 4.05 9.54
N ALA A 57 -1.67 4.97 9.22
CA ALA A 57 -2.58 5.57 10.20
C ALA A 57 -3.47 4.53 10.89
N ALA A 58 -3.99 3.53 10.16
CA ALA A 58 -4.78 2.44 10.73
C ALA A 58 -3.96 1.59 11.72
N ARG A 59 -2.69 1.30 11.39
CA ARG A 59 -1.75 0.59 12.25
C ARG A 59 -1.44 1.37 13.52
N ASP A 60 -1.18 2.67 13.38
CA ASP A 60 -0.91 3.55 14.50
C ASP A 60 -2.12 3.69 15.43
N ALA A 61 -3.33 3.81 14.86
CA ALA A 61 -4.57 3.83 15.63
C ALA A 61 -4.78 2.52 16.42
N ALA A 62 -4.52 1.37 15.81
CA ALA A 62 -4.62 0.07 16.48
C ALA A 62 -3.64 -0.05 17.65
N ILE A 63 -2.42 0.48 17.50
CA ILE A 63 -1.42 0.52 18.57
C ILE A 63 -1.88 1.40 19.73
N VAL A 64 -2.34 2.62 19.44
CA VAL A 64 -2.80 3.56 20.47
C VAL A 64 -4.00 2.99 21.24
N ASP A 65 -4.97 2.42 20.55
CA ASP A 65 -6.15 1.83 21.19
C ASP A 65 -5.75 0.66 22.12
N ALA A 66 -4.80 -0.17 21.70
CA ALA A 66 -4.29 -1.25 22.54
C ALA A 66 -3.53 -0.74 23.79
N VAL A 67 -2.79 0.36 23.68
CA VAL A 67 -2.12 0.99 24.84
C VAL A 67 -3.16 1.51 25.84
N VAL A 68 -4.19 2.21 25.36
CA VAL A 68 -5.27 2.73 26.20
C VAL A 68 -6.01 1.57 26.90
N MET A 69 -6.34 0.51 26.17
CA MET A 69 -6.99 -0.67 26.74
C MET A 69 -6.10 -1.39 27.76
N ALA A 70 -4.80 -1.54 27.49
CA ALA A 70 -3.87 -2.13 28.46
C ALA A 70 -3.81 -1.33 29.77
N GLY A 71 -3.76 0.01 29.66
CA GLY A 71 -3.82 0.91 30.81
C GLY A 71 -5.12 0.78 31.60
N TYR A 72 -6.26 0.74 30.90
CA TYR A 72 -7.57 0.55 31.53
C TYR A 72 -7.69 -0.78 32.27
N VAL A 73 -7.19 -1.87 31.67
CA VAL A 73 -7.17 -3.19 32.32
C VAL A 73 -6.29 -3.15 33.57
N ALA A 74 -5.09 -2.58 33.48
CA ALA A 74 -4.17 -2.48 34.61
C ALA A 74 -4.79 -1.68 35.76
N GLU A 75 -5.43 -0.55 35.47
CA GLU A 75 -6.13 0.28 36.46
C GLU A 75 -7.31 -0.46 37.10
N THR A 76 -8.11 -1.16 36.29
CA THR A 76 -9.27 -1.93 36.77
C THR A 76 -8.82 -3.06 37.71
N VAL A 77 -7.72 -3.72 37.37
CA VAL A 77 -7.13 -4.75 38.24
C VAL A 77 -6.64 -4.12 39.54
N ALA A 78 -5.85 -3.05 39.49
CA ALA A 78 -5.33 -2.37 40.69
C ALA A 78 -6.45 -1.96 41.67
N LYS A 79 -7.52 -1.36 41.15
CA LYS A 79 -8.72 -1.00 41.94
C LYS A 79 -9.38 -2.21 42.61
N LYS A 80 -9.45 -3.36 41.93
CA LYS A 80 -10.03 -4.59 42.49
C LYS A 80 -9.19 -5.21 43.60
N VAL A 81 -7.87 -5.11 43.51
CA VAL A 81 -6.96 -5.64 44.55
C VAL A 81 -6.75 -4.66 45.71
N GLY A 82 -7.34 -3.47 45.65
CA GLY A 82 -7.15 -2.43 46.66
C GLY A 82 -5.71 -1.92 46.71
N SER A 83 -4.99 -1.96 45.58
CA SER A 83 -3.63 -1.44 45.50
C SER A 83 -3.65 0.06 45.28
N ASP A 84 -2.91 0.80 46.10
CA ASP A 84 -2.63 2.22 45.93
C ASP A 84 -1.42 2.47 45.01
N GLU A 85 -0.77 1.40 44.52
CA GLU A 85 0.35 1.54 43.57
C GLU A 85 -0.14 1.97 42.19
N VAL A 86 0.70 2.75 41.50
CA VAL A 86 0.43 3.15 40.11
C VAL A 86 0.38 1.88 39.24
N PRO A 87 -0.75 1.61 38.55
CA PRO A 87 -0.87 0.42 37.72
C PRO A 87 0.17 0.45 36.60
N THR A 88 0.89 -0.66 36.43
CA THR A 88 1.89 -0.82 35.37
C THR A 88 1.45 -1.87 34.37
N PHE A 89 1.79 -1.66 33.09
CA PHE A 89 1.59 -2.63 32.03
C PHE A 89 2.79 -2.62 31.09
N GLY A 90 3.08 -3.78 30.49
CA GLY A 90 4.22 -3.93 29.62
C GLY A 90 3.86 -3.95 28.14
N ILE A 91 4.90 -3.87 27.30
CA ILE A 91 4.79 -4.07 25.83
C ILE A 91 4.09 -5.40 25.51
N ARG A 92 4.29 -6.44 26.33
CA ARG A 92 3.65 -7.76 26.16
C ARG A 92 2.13 -7.69 26.31
N ASP A 93 1.63 -6.90 27.26
CA ASP A 93 0.18 -6.74 27.48
C ASP A 93 -0.47 -6.00 26.33
N VAL A 94 0.18 -4.93 25.86
CA VAL A 94 -0.28 -4.17 24.69
C VAL A 94 -0.30 -5.06 23.45
N MET A 95 0.76 -5.85 23.21
CA MET A 95 0.80 -6.78 22.09
C MET A 95 -0.28 -7.85 22.16
N ARG A 96 -0.62 -8.34 23.36
CA ARG A 96 -1.69 -9.31 23.54
C ARG A 96 -3.04 -8.75 23.10
N ILE A 97 -3.32 -7.48 23.41
CA ILE A 97 -4.57 -6.80 23.04
C ILE A 97 -4.57 -6.43 21.54
N ALA A 98 -3.43 -5.97 21.03
CA ALA A 98 -3.31 -5.49 19.65
C ALA A 98 -3.22 -6.61 18.60
N ARG A 99 -2.85 -7.84 19.00
CA ARG A 99 -2.42 -8.92 18.10
C ARG A 99 -3.34 -9.10 16.89
N ASP A 100 -4.61 -9.34 17.11
CA ASP A 100 -5.56 -9.67 16.04
C ASP A 100 -5.76 -8.49 15.07
N ARG A 101 -5.79 -7.26 15.61
CA ARG A 101 -5.88 -6.03 14.80
C ARG A 101 -4.60 -5.75 14.01
N LEU A 102 -3.43 -6.06 14.56
CA LEU A 102 -2.17 -5.87 13.83
C LEU A 102 -1.95 -6.95 12.76
N GLU A 103 -2.33 -8.20 13.05
CA GLU A 103 -2.32 -9.29 12.07
C GLU A 103 -3.26 -8.99 10.89
N THR A 104 -4.49 -8.53 11.14
CA THR A 104 -5.44 -8.11 10.08
C THR A 104 -4.95 -6.93 9.24
N LEU A 105 -4.12 -6.04 9.82
CA LEU A 105 -3.48 -4.92 9.11
C LEU A 105 -2.18 -5.32 8.39
N GLY A 106 -1.86 -6.61 8.36
CA GLY A 106 -0.68 -7.17 7.73
C GLY A 106 0.62 -6.65 8.35
N MET A 107 0.59 -6.24 9.62
CA MET A 107 1.77 -5.83 10.35
C MET A 107 2.43 -7.06 10.96
N SER A 108 3.73 -7.23 10.72
CA SER A 108 4.48 -8.33 11.35
C SER A 108 4.62 -8.10 12.86
N ARG A 109 4.73 -9.19 13.63
CA ARG A 109 4.91 -9.11 15.09
C ARG A 109 6.15 -8.30 15.48
N THR A 110 7.24 -8.43 14.74
CA THR A 110 8.50 -7.69 14.96
C THR A 110 8.33 -6.20 14.67
N GLU A 111 7.66 -5.84 13.58
CA GLU A 111 7.34 -4.44 13.25
C GLU A 111 6.45 -3.80 14.31
N ALA A 112 5.43 -4.53 14.78
CA ALA A 112 4.57 -4.10 15.88
C ALA A 112 5.34 -3.84 17.17
N LEU A 113 6.22 -4.78 17.55
CA LEU A 113 7.09 -4.64 18.73
C LEU A 113 8.00 -3.42 18.63
N ARG A 114 8.61 -3.19 17.47
CA ARG A 114 9.48 -2.03 17.24
C ARG A 114 8.69 -0.72 17.33
N GLN A 115 7.50 -0.65 16.74
CA GLN A 115 6.66 0.55 16.83
C GLN A 115 6.16 0.82 18.26
N LEU A 116 5.79 -0.22 19.00
CA LEU A 116 5.43 -0.10 20.40
C LEU A 116 6.61 0.36 21.26
N HIS A 117 7.79 -0.21 21.02
CA HIS A 117 9.01 0.17 21.72
C HIS A 117 9.34 1.64 21.49
N MET A 118 9.33 2.11 20.24
CA MET A 118 9.56 3.52 19.92
C MET A 118 8.57 4.47 20.58
N ARG A 119 7.34 4.03 20.87
CA ARG A 119 6.32 4.85 21.53
C ARG A 119 6.41 4.84 23.04
N LEU A 120 6.65 3.67 23.63
CA LEU A 120 6.66 3.49 25.09
C LEU A 120 8.03 3.78 25.70
N ALA A 121 9.10 3.59 24.94
CA ALA A 121 10.49 3.77 25.37
C ALA A 121 11.35 4.38 24.24
N PRO A 122 11.06 5.61 23.78
CA PRO A 122 11.77 6.24 22.66
C PRO A 122 13.27 6.46 22.92
N SER A 123 13.68 6.57 24.18
CA SER A 123 15.07 6.77 24.61
C SER A 123 15.86 5.48 24.83
N VAL A 124 15.22 4.32 24.65
CA VAL A 124 15.83 3.01 24.86
C VAL A 124 16.10 2.36 23.50
N GLU A 125 17.24 1.70 23.36
CA GLU A 125 17.59 0.99 22.14
C GLU A 125 16.65 -0.21 21.94
N CYS A 126 16.06 -0.34 20.75
CA CYS A 126 15.07 -1.39 20.47
C CYS A 126 15.79 -2.76 20.36
N PRO A 127 15.46 -3.75 21.21
CA PRO A 127 16.10 -5.07 21.17
C PRO A 127 15.55 -5.98 20.05
N PHE A 128 14.74 -5.44 19.13
CA PHE A 128 14.01 -6.16 18.07
C PHE A 128 14.26 -5.56 16.68
#